data_AF-A0A6M5F802-F1
#
_entry.id   AF-A0A6M5F802-F1
#
_cell.length_a   1.000
_cell.length_b   1.000
_cell.length_c   1.000
_cell.angle_alpha   90.00
_cell.angle_beta   90.00
_cell.angle_gamma   90.00
#
_symmetry.space_group_name_H-M   'P 1'
#
loop_
_entity.id
_entity.type
_entity.pdbx_description
1 polymer ?
#
loop_
_entity_poly.entity_id
_entity_poly.type
_entity_poly.pdbx_seq_one_letter_code
_entity_poly.pdbx_strand_id
1 'polypeptide(L)'
;MKIGIFDTGTGGKLVAKRLKKLLPQHSYITAIDREHAPYGNRSPEEIITLTDAAIQPLLSCDIIVIACNTATTNAIGSLRQRYPDVCFIGFEPMIKSAVILTKSHHITMLATNATKHSQRLRALISEYAAGIHIDTPDTRTWARMIDQGLTDDIALGEVATSVAHGSDIIILGCTHYLALEKRLSHQFPHCLIIEPTVNIAKRISDFAN
;
A
#
# COMPACT_ATOMS: atom_id res chain seq x y z
N MET A 1 -2.98 23.07 -1.41
CA MET A 1 -3.55 22.01 -2.26
C MET A 1 -4.57 21.20 -1.49
N LYS A 2 -5.52 20.65 -2.22
CA LYS A 2 -6.55 19.69 -1.81
C LYS A 2 -6.13 18.30 -2.28
N ILE A 3 -5.92 17.38 -1.35
CA ILE A 3 -5.44 16.03 -1.62
C ILE A 3 -6.59 15.05 -1.42
N GLY A 4 -6.97 14.36 -2.48
CA GLY A 4 -7.90 13.24 -2.46
C GLY A 4 -7.18 11.97 -2.03
N ILE A 5 -7.80 11.15 -1.19
CA ILE A 5 -7.29 9.84 -0.80
C ILE A 5 -8.41 8.82 -1.00
N PHE A 6 -8.16 7.85 -1.87
CA PHE A 6 -9.08 6.75 -2.12
C PHE A 6 -8.58 5.44 -1.53
N ASP A 7 -9.43 4.73 -0.80
CA ASP A 7 -9.20 3.34 -0.36
C ASP A 7 -10.55 2.58 -0.29
N THR A 8 -10.52 1.28 -0.04
CA THR A 8 -11.70 0.43 0.16
C THR A 8 -11.96 0.15 1.65
N GLY A 9 -10.97 0.36 2.53
CA GLY A 9 -11.05 -0.05 3.93
C GLY A 9 -10.59 1.00 4.95
N THR A 10 -10.37 0.57 6.20
CA THR A 10 -9.82 1.46 7.25
C THR A 10 -8.37 1.89 6.97
N GLY A 11 -7.63 1.13 6.16
CA GLY A 11 -6.26 1.46 5.74
C GLY A 11 -6.12 2.89 5.17
N GLY A 12 -7.10 3.37 4.40
CA GLY A 12 -7.07 4.70 3.81
C GLY A 12 -7.09 5.82 4.85
N LYS A 13 -7.75 5.58 5.99
CA LYS A 13 -7.73 6.51 7.12
C LYS A 13 -6.36 6.58 7.79
N LEU A 14 -5.63 5.45 7.84
CA LEU A 14 -4.25 5.41 8.36
C LEU A 14 -3.31 6.19 7.45
N VAL A 15 -3.42 6.00 6.12
CA VAL A 15 -2.66 6.77 5.13
C VAL A 15 -2.96 8.26 5.25
N ALA A 16 -4.24 8.64 5.32
CA ALA A 16 -4.65 10.03 5.51
C ALA A 16 -4.09 10.65 6.81
N LYS A 17 -4.13 9.90 7.92
CA LYS A 17 -3.57 10.34 9.20
C LYS A 17 -2.05 10.57 9.11
N ARG A 18 -1.32 9.68 8.45
CA ARG A 18 0.13 9.79 8.26
C ARG A 18 0.48 10.97 7.34
N LEU A 19 -0.20 11.12 6.20
CA LEU A 19 0.01 12.24 5.28
C LEU A 19 -0.28 13.59 5.94
N LYS A 20 -1.37 13.71 6.70
CA LYS A 20 -1.69 14.92 7.48
C LYS A 20 -0.60 15.30 8.46
N LYS A 21 0.09 14.32 9.06
CA LYS A 21 1.22 14.57 9.95
C LYS A 21 2.46 15.07 9.19
N LEU A 22 2.71 14.51 8.01
CA LEU A 22 3.88 14.85 7.18
C LEU A 22 3.71 16.18 6.44
N LEU A 23 2.48 16.50 6.01
CA LEU A 23 2.14 17.67 5.20
C LEU A 23 0.92 18.42 5.77
N PRO A 24 1.02 18.98 7.00
CA PRO A 24 -0.11 19.60 7.69
C PRO A 24 -0.70 20.83 6.99
N GLN A 25 0.03 21.44 6.04
CA GLN A 25 -0.37 22.62 5.29
C GLN A 25 -1.40 22.35 4.17
N HIS A 26 -1.77 21.09 3.93
CA HIS A 26 -2.72 20.72 2.88
C HIS A 26 -4.09 20.30 3.44
N SER A 27 -5.14 20.42 2.63
CA SER A 27 -6.47 19.91 2.95
C SER A 27 -6.66 18.52 2.36
N TYR A 28 -7.49 17.69 3.01
CA TYR A 28 -7.63 16.27 2.65
C TYR A 28 -9.10 15.88 2.54
N ILE A 29 -9.46 15.21 1.44
CA ILE A 29 -10.74 14.52 1.28
C ILE A 29 -10.47 13.03 1.15
N THR A 30 -11.19 12.22 1.91
CA THR A 30 -11.09 10.75 1.85
C THR A 30 -12.36 10.17 1.26
N ALA A 31 -12.25 9.39 0.19
CA ALA A 31 -13.33 8.53 -0.32
C ALA A 31 -13.02 7.09 0.05
N ILE A 32 -13.94 6.42 0.74
CA ILE A 32 -13.75 5.02 1.15
C ILE A 32 -14.88 4.16 0.58
N ASP A 33 -14.54 3.30 -0.37
CA ASP A 33 -15.50 2.37 -0.98
C ASP A 33 -15.63 1.08 -0.16
N ARG A 34 -16.29 1.21 1.00
CA ARG A 34 -16.51 0.08 1.91
C ARG A 34 -17.54 -0.91 1.38
N GLU A 35 -18.53 -0.43 0.64
CA GLU A 35 -19.64 -1.23 0.14
C GLU A 35 -19.15 -2.35 -0.79
N HIS A 36 -18.14 -2.08 -1.60
CA HIS A 36 -17.59 -3.05 -2.54
C HIS A 36 -16.30 -3.72 -2.05
N ALA A 37 -15.87 -3.46 -0.81
CA ALA A 37 -14.72 -4.14 -0.22
C ALA A 37 -14.99 -5.65 0.03
N PRO A 38 -13.97 -6.52 -0.04
CA PRO A 38 -12.59 -6.26 -0.42
C PRO A 38 -12.38 -6.37 -1.93
N TYR A 39 -11.60 -5.45 -2.51
CA TYR A 39 -11.21 -5.53 -3.92
C TYR A 39 -10.29 -6.71 -4.23
N GLY A 40 -9.62 -7.28 -3.23
CA GLY A 40 -8.66 -8.38 -3.41
C GLY A 40 -9.23 -9.67 -4.01
N ASN A 41 -10.56 -9.80 -4.11
CA ASN A 41 -11.24 -10.99 -4.64
C ASN A 41 -11.98 -10.72 -5.97
N ARG A 42 -11.84 -9.52 -6.54
CA ARG A 42 -12.55 -9.07 -7.74
C ARG A 42 -11.67 -9.16 -8.99
N SER A 43 -12.29 -9.13 -10.18
CA SER A 43 -11.55 -9.08 -11.45
C SER A 43 -10.90 -7.70 -11.67
N PRO A 44 -9.82 -7.61 -12.48
CA PRO A 44 -9.22 -6.31 -12.82
C PRO A 44 -10.21 -5.31 -13.43
N GLU A 45 -11.10 -5.75 -14.31
CA GLU A 45 -12.09 -4.91 -15.00
C GLU A 45 -13.12 -4.35 -14.02
N GLU A 46 -13.56 -5.18 -13.08
CA GLU A 46 -14.46 -4.78 -12.01
C GLU A 46 -13.77 -3.77 -11.08
N ILE A 47 -12.52 -4.01 -10.70
CA ILE A 47 -11.74 -3.06 -9.88
C ILE A 47 -11.59 -1.71 -10.58
N ILE A 48 -11.32 -1.68 -11.89
CA ILE A 48 -11.25 -0.43 -12.67
C ILE A 48 -12.58 0.33 -12.58
N THR A 49 -13.69 -0.35 -12.85
CA THR A 49 -15.03 0.25 -12.86
C THR A 49 -15.42 0.80 -11.49
N LEU A 50 -15.21 0.02 -10.43
CA LEU A 50 -15.54 0.44 -9.06
C LEU A 50 -14.64 1.60 -8.60
N THR A 51 -13.33 1.52 -8.88
CA THR A 51 -12.40 2.59 -8.50
C THR A 51 -12.78 3.89 -9.19
N ASP A 52 -13.10 3.85 -10.49
CA ASP A 52 -13.50 5.03 -11.25
C ASP A 52 -14.74 5.70 -10.68
N ALA A 53 -15.78 4.92 -10.37
CA ALA A 53 -17.00 5.44 -9.75
C ALA A 53 -16.70 6.05 -8.36
N ALA A 54 -15.85 5.39 -7.58
CA ALA A 54 -15.55 5.82 -6.22
C ALA A 54 -14.65 7.06 -6.13
N ILE A 55 -13.83 7.35 -7.15
CA ILE A 55 -12.99 8.56 -7.17
C ILE A 55 -13.71 9.81 -7.66
N GLN A 56 -14.95 9.73 -8.18
CA GLN A 56 -15.66 10.90 -8.72
C GLN A 56 -15.69 12.11 -7.76
N PRO A 57 -15.94 11.94 -6.44
CA PRO A 57 -15.91 13.07 -5.49
C PRO A 57 -14.52 13.70 -5.32
N LEU A 58 -13.46 12.96 -5.67
CA LEU A 58 -12.07 13.36 -5.53
C LEU A 58 -11.53 14.09 -6.76
N LEU A 59 -12.23 14.07 -7.91
CA LEU A 59 -11.77 14.71 -9.15
C LEU A 59 -11.57 16.23 -9.04
N SER A 60 -12.16 16.86 -8.01
CA SER A 60 -11.91 18.27 -7.67
C SER A 60 -10.64 18.53 -6.87
N CYS A 61 -9.84 17.50 -6.58
CA CYS A 61 -8.59 17.62 -5.83
C CYS A 61 -7.40 17.84 -6.77
N ASP A 62 -6.40 18.58 -6.31
CA ASP A 62 -5.17 18.85 -7.08
C ASP A 62 -4.37 17.55 -7.30
N ILE A 63 -4.40 16.65 -6.31
CA ILE A 63 -3.73 15.35 -6.35
C ILE A 63 -4.68 14.29 -5.79
N ILE A 64 -4.73 13.12 -6.41
CA ILE A 64 -5.46 11.95 -5.91
C ILE A 64 -4.47 10.83 -5.59
N VAL A 65 -4.39 10.48 -4.31
CA VAL A 65 -3.68 9.30 -3.82
C VAL A 65 -4.61 8.10 -3.88
N ILE A 66 -4.31 7.14 -4.76
CA ILE A 66 -4.92 5.81 -4.76
C ILE A 66 -4.21 5.00 -3.67
N ALA A 67 -4.74 5.05 -2.44
CA ALA A 67 -4.13 4.41 -1.28
C ALA A 67 -4.30 2.88 -1.30
N CYS A 68 -5.44 2.37 -1.78
CA CYS A 68 -5.61 0.93 -1.91
C CYS A 68 -4.56 0.33 -2.87
N ASN A 69 -3.67 -0.54 -2.38
CA ASN A 69 -2.66 -1.22 -3.20
C ASN A 69 -3.32 -1.98 -4.37
N THR A 70 -4.40 -2.71 -4.09
CA THR A 70 -5.13 -3.47 -5.11
C THR A 70 -5.69 -2.56 -6.21
N ALA A 71 -6.25 -1.39 -5.85
CA ALA A 71 -6.71 -0.41 -6.84
C ALA A 71 -5.52 0.24 -7.58
N THR A 72 -4.41 0.51 -6.88
CA THR A 72 -3.18 1.01 -7.50
C THR A 72 -2.67 0.05 -8.56
N THR A 73 -2.57 -1.24 -8.27
CA THR A 73 -2.00 -2.22 -9.19
C THR A 73 -2.88 -2.52 -10.40
N ASN A 74 -4.20 -2.34 -10.29
CA ASN A 74 -5.15 -2.75 -11.33
C ASN A 74 -5.83 -1.58 -12.05
N ALA A 75 -6.05 -0.43 -11.40
CA ALA A 75 -6.85 0.67 -11.94
C ALA A 75 -6.06 1.93 -12.31
N ILE A 76 -4.93 2.24 -11.64
CA ILE A 76 -4.27 3.56 -11.79
C ILE A 76 -3.84 3.88 -13.22
N GLY A 77 -3.48 2.87 -14.02
CA GLY A 77 -3.12 3.03 -15.43
C GLY A 77 -4.31 3.53 -16.25
N SER A 78 -5.46 2.86 -16.13
CA SER A 78 -6.70 3.23 -16.79
C SER A 78 -7.21 4.60 -16.36
N LEU A 79 -7.09 4.93 -15.06
CA LEU A 79 -7.48 6.24 -14.53
C LEU A 79 -6.63 7.37 -15.10
N ARG A 80 -5.32 7.18 -15.24
CA ARG A 80 -4.42 8.18 -15.87
C ARG A 80 -4.74 8.39 -17.35
N GLN A 81 -5.15 7.35 -18.07
CA GLN A 81 -5.59 7.49 -19.46
C GLN A 81 -6.92 8.25 -19.57
N ARG A 82 -7.84 7.98 -18.64
CA ARG A 82 -9.18 8.61 -18.62
C ARG A 82 -9.14 10.06 -18.16
N TYR A 83 -8.29 10.38 -17.20
CA TYR A 83 -8.16 11.71 -16.60
C TYR A 83 -6.70 12.19 -16.70
N PRO A 84 -6.24 12.57 -17.90
CA PRO A 84 -4.83 12.92 -18.13
C PRO A 84 -4.38 14.18 -17.35
N ASP A 85 -5.32 15.07 -17.03
CA ASP A 85 -5.04 16.31 -16.28
C ASP A 85 -5.01 16.11 -14.76
N VAL A 86 -5.34 14.90 -14.26
CA VAL A 86 -5.38 14.61 -12.82
C VAL A 86 -4.08 13.94 -12.37
N CYS A 87 -3.45 14.51 -11.35
CA CYS A 87 -2.25 13.95 -10.75
C CYS A 87 -2.58 12.75 -9.84
N PHE A 88 -2.41 11.53 -10.36
CA PHE A 88 -2.56 10.30 -9.58
C PHE A 88 -1.25 9.78 -8.99
N ILE A 89 -1.23 9.57 -7.67
CA ILE A 89 -0.15 8.92 -6.94
C ILE A 89 -0.65 7.58 -6.39
N GLY A 90 0.02 6.48 -6.73
CA GLY A 90 -0.31 5.15 -6.25
C GLY A 90 0.45 4.75 -4.99
N PHE A 91 -0.20 3.95 -4.15
CA PHE A 91 0.44 3.31 -3.00
C PHE A 91 1.05 1.97 -3.46
N GLU A 92 2.30 2.03 -3.90
CA GLU A 92 3.03 0.86 -4.40
C GLU A 92 3.88 0.22 -3.29
N PRO A 93 4.06 -1.12 -3.29
CA PRO A 93 5.02 -1.77 -2.39
C PRO A 93 6.43 -1.22 -2.59
N MET A 94 7.17 -0.99 -1.50
CA MET A 94 8.48 -0.36 -1.51
C MET A 94 9.63 -1.28 -1.99
N ILE A 95 9.41 -2.08 -3.03
CA ILE A 95 10.39 -3.07 -3.53
C ILE A 95 11.72 -2.40 -3.87
N LYS A 96 11.72 -1.33 -4.68
CA LYS A 96 12.96 -0.64 -5.07
C LYS A 96 13.76 -0.15 -3.86
N SER A 97 13.08 0.46 -2.90
CA SER A 97 13.71 0.95 -1.67
C SER A 97 14.23 -0.20 -0.81
N ALA A 98 13.47 -1.28 -0.70
CA ALA A 98 13.89 -2.46 0.06
C ALA A 98 15.17 -3.07 -0.52
N VAL A 99 15.27 -3.23 -1.84
CA VAL A 99 16.45 -3.78 -2.50
C VAL A 99 17.69 -2.92 -2.25
N ILE A 100 17.54 -1.60 -2.23
CA ILE A 100 18.67 -0.68 -1.94
C ILE A 100 19.10 -0.76 -0.47
N LEU A 101 18.16 -1.02 0.44
CA LEU A 101 18.38 -0.95 1.89
C LEU A 101 18.80 -2.29 2.51
N THR A 102 18.42 -3.42 1.91
CA THR A 102 18.71 -4.75 2.46
C THR A 102 20.20 -5.03 2.42
N LYS A 103 20.71 -5.62 3.49
CA LYS A 103 22.08 -6.13 3.61
C LYS A 103 22.11 -7.65 3.47
N SER A 104 21.02 -8.33 3.85
CA SER A 104 20.91 -9.79 3.76
C SER A 104 20.46 -10.29 2.39
N HIS A 105 19.98 -9.39 1.51
CA HIS A 105 19.34 -9.74 0.25
C HIS A 105 18.07 -10.59 0.44
N HIS A 106 17.46 -10.53 1.64
CA HIS A 106 16.25 -11.26 1.99
C HIS A 106 15.23 -10.29 2.59
N ILE A 107 14.03 -10.25 1.98
CA ILE A 107 12.95 -9.33 2.33
C ILE A 107 11.66 -10.11 2.61
N THR A 108 10.93 -9.72 3.64
CA THR A 108 9.55 -10.16 3.89
C THR A 108 8.57 -9.13 3.35
N MET A 109 7.76 -9.49 2.36
CA MET A 109 6.74 -8.59 1.80
C MET A 109 5.33 -9.00 2.22
N LEU A 110 4.71 -8.14 3.04
CA LEU A 110 3.33 -8.31 3.50
C LEU A 110 2.40 -7.62 2.50
N ALA A 111 1.71 -8.40 1.65
CA ALA A 111 0.80 -7.86 0.63
C ALA A 111 -0.45 -8.75 0.50
N THR A 112 -1.56 -8.20 -0.02
CA THR A 112 -2.79 -8.98 -0.25
C THR A 112 -2.59 -10.02 -1.34
N ASN A 113 -3.44 -11.06 -1.38
CA ASN A 113 -3.36 -12.10 -2.42
C ASN A 113 -3.46 -11.52 -3.85
N ALA A 114 -4.36 -10.57 -4.09
CA ALA A 114 -4.44 -9.86 -5.37
C ALA A 114 -3.15 -9.13 -5.73
N THR A 115 -2.53 -8.45 -4.76
CA THR A 115 -1.27 -7.72 -4.99
C THR A 115 -0.15 -8.69 -5.34
N LYS A 116 -0.02 -9.80 -4.61
CA LYS A 116 0.98 -10.86 -4.84
C LYS A 116 0.89 -11.44 -6.26
N HIS A 117 -0.32 -11.59 -6.79
CA HIS A 117 -0.58 -12.15 -8.12
C HIS A 117 -0.73 -11.09 -9.22
N SER A 118 -0.50 -9.80 -8.92
CA SER A 118 -0.63 -8.73 -9.92
C SER A 118 0.53 -8.73 -10.92
N GLN A 119 0.23 -8.38 -12.17
CA GLN A 119 1.27 -8.17 -13.19
C GLN A 119 2.21 -7.02 -12.80
N ARG A 120 1.68 -5.98 -12.14
CA ARG A 120 2.46 -4.84 -11.66
C ARG A 120 3.55 -5.25 -10.68
N LEU A 121 3.23 -6.08 -9.68
CA LEU A 121 4.22 -6.57 -8.73
C LEU A 121 5.25 -7.47 -9.41
N ARG A 122 4.81 -8.39 -10.29
CA ARG A 122 5.75 -9.22 -11.07
C ARG A 122 6.74 -8.37 -11.87
N ALA A 123 6.26 -7.31 -12.52
CA ALA A 123 7.12 -6.38 -13.25
C ALA A 123 8.13 -5.68 -12.31
N LEU A 124 7.68 -5.20 -11.14
CA LEU A 124 8.57 -4.58 -10.15
C LEU A 124 9.65 -5.53 -9.64
N ILE A 125 9.31 -6.78 -9.34
CA ILE A 125 10.27 -7.78 -8.88
C ILE A 125 11.25 -8.12 -10.01
N SER A 126 10.74 -8.37 -11.23
CA SER A 126 11.56 -8.67 -12.41
C SER A 126 12.55 -7.55 -12.75
N GLU A 127 12.13 -6.30 -12.60
CA GLU A 127 12.92 -5.13 -12.98
C GLU A 127 13.95 -4.74 -11.91
N TYR A 128 13.62 -4.89 -10.62
CA TYR A 128 14.42 -4.31 -9.54
C TYR A 128 15.00 -5.30 -8.53
N ALA A 129 14.49 -6.53 -8.44
CA ALA A 129 14.82 -7.46 -7.35
C ALA A 129 15.59 -8.70 -7.83
N ALA A 130 16.38 -8.57 -8.90
CA ALA A 130 17.26 -9.64 -9.35
C ALA A 130 18.26 -10.03 -8.24
N GLY A 131 18.32 -11.31 -7.90
CA GLY A 131 19.19 -11.83 -6.84
C GLY A 131 18.73 -11.53 -5.40
N ILE A 132 17.48 -11.09 -5.23
CA ILE A 132 16.88 -10.83 -3.92
C ILE A 132 15.86 -11.92 -3.61
N HIS A 133 15.96 -12.52 -2.42
CA HIS A 133 14.96 -13.45 -1.92
C HIS A 133 13.80 -12.67 -1.30
N ILE A 134 12.57 -12.93 -1.75
CA ILE A 134 11.37 -12.26 -1.24
C ILE A 134 10.38 -13.29 -0.75
N ASP A 135 10.20 -13.35 0.57
CA ASP A 135 9.15 -14.12 1.21
C ASP A 135 7.83 -13.36 1.19
N THR A 136 6.72 -14.07 0.95
CA THR A 136 5.38 -13.47 0.94
C THR A 136 4.41 -14.22 1.86
N PRO A 137 4.49 -14.02 3.19
CA PRO A 137 3.63 -14.69 4.18
C PRO A 137 2.14 -14.63 3.87
N ASP A 138 1.35 -15.66 4.16
CA ASP A 138 -0.10 -15.63 3.96
C ASP A 138 -0.77 -14.60 4.90
N THR A 139 -1.34 -13.57 4.28
CA THR A 139 -2.00 -12.45 4.94
C THR A 139 -3.47 -12.32 4.53
N ARG A 140 -4.06 -13.38 3.94
CA ARG A 140 -5.41 -13.37 3.33
C ARG A 140 -6.50 -12.85 4.27
N THR A 141 -6.38 -13.12 5.57
CA THR A 141 -7.37 -12.71 6.58
C THR A 141 -7.06 -11.36 7.24
N TRP A 142 -5.85 -10.84 7.10
CA TRP A 142 -5.34 -9.76 7.95
C TRP A 142 -6.11 -8.44 7.77
N ALA A 143 -6.40 -8.05 6.52
CA ALA A 143 -7.16 -6.82 6.26
C ALA A 143 -8.55 -6.86 6.91
N ARG A 144 -9.25 -8.00 6.79
CA ARG A 144 -10.55 -8.22 7.44
C ARG A 144 -10.43 -8.19 8.96
N MET A 145 -9.42 -8.85 9.54
CA MET A 145 -9.19 -8.86 10.99
C MET A 145 -8.95 -7.45 11.52
N ILE A 146 -8.15 -6.64 10.81
CA ILE A 146 -7.89 -5.24 11.17
C ILE A 146 -9.17 -4.40 11.12
N ASP A 147 -9.98 -4.55 10.07
CA ASP A 147 -11.28 -3.86 9.97
C ASP A 147 -12.26 -4.28 11.08
N GLN A 148 -12.12 -5.49 11.63
CA GLN A 148 -12.92 -6.03 12.75
C GLN A 148 -12.34 -5.72 14.13
N GLY A 149 -11.22 -5.00 14.22
CA GLY A 149 -10.56 -4.70 15.51
C GLY A 149 -9.73 -5.84 16.10
N LEU A 150 -9.55 -6.94 15.35
CA LEU A 150 -8.80 -8.14 15.76
C LEU A 150 -7.32 -8.04 15.35
N THR A 151 -6.71 -6.86 15.48
CA THR A 151 -5.32 -6.61 15.02
C THR A 151 -4.31 -7.40 15.85
N ASP A 152 -4.56 -7.51 17.16
CA ASP A 152 -3.67 -8.22 18.08
C ASP A 152 -3.72 -9.75 17.89
N ASP A 153 -4.83 -10.27 17.36
CA ASP A 153 -5.03 -11.71 17.09
C ASP A 153 -4.33 -12.20 15.82
N ILE A 154 -3.80 -11.28 15.00
CA ILE A 154 -3.09 -11.65 13.77
C ILE A 154 -1.85 -12.47 14.12
N ALA A 155 -1.75 -13.70 13.60
CA ALA A 155 -0.57 -14.52 13.80
C ALA A 155 0.59 -14.04 12.91
N LEU A 156 1.77 -13.88 13.50
CA LEU A 156 3.00 -13.45 12.81
C LEU A 156 3.99 -14.60 12.60
N GLY A 157 3.53 -15.86 12.66
CA GLY A 157 4.38 -17.05 12.59
C GLY A 157 5.20 -17.12 11.30
N GLU A 158 4.57 -16.94 10.14
CA GLU A 158 5.29 -16.93 8.85
C GLU A 158 6.24 -15.73 8.71
N VAL A 159 5.92 -14.58 9.31
CA VAL A 159 6.85 -13.44 9.39
C VAL A 159 8.05 -13.80 10.23
N ALA A 160 7.84 -14.43 11.40
CA ALA A 160 8.91 -14.88 12.27
C ALA A 160 9.82 -15.91 11.59
N THR A 161 9.24 -16.86 10.84
CA THR A 161 10.00 -17.82 10.04
C THR A 161 10.87 -17.11 8.99
N SER A 162 10.30 -16.17 8.24
CA SER A 162 11.05 -15.39 7.23
C SER A 162 12.21 -14.60 7.84
N VAL A 163 11.97 -13.94 8.97
CA VAL A 163 13.00 -13.21 9.73
C VAL A 163 14.07 -14.16 10.28
N ALA A 164 13.68 -15.33 10.80
CA ALA A 164 14.63 -16.35 11.26
C ALA A 164 15.50 -16.90 10.12
N HIS A 165 15.01 -16.91 8.89
CA HIS A 165 15.77 -17.22 7.68
C HIS A 165 16.57 -16.03 7.11
N GLY A 166 16.71 -14.95 7.88
CA GLY A 166 17.63 -13.85 7.57
C GLY A 166 17.00 -12.65 6.87
N SER A 167 15.67 -12.57 6.78
CA SER A 167 15.02 -11.35 6.28
C SER A 167 15.33 -10.16 7.18
N ASP A 168 15.87 -9.08 6.61
CA ASP A 168 16.25 -7.86 7.34
C ASP A 168 15.34 -6.66 7.04
N ILE A 169 14.39 -6.82 6.12
CA ILE A 169 13.39 -5.80 5.77
C ILE A 169 12.00 -6.40 5.75
N ILE A 170 11.04 -5.68 6.32
CA ILE A 170 9.61 -5.99 6.25
C ILE A 170 8.89 -4.87 5.50
N ILE A 171 8.34 -5.19 4.33
CA ILE A 171 7.54 -4.24 3.53
C ILE A 171 6.06 -4.35 3.93
N LEU A 172 5.45 -3.22 4.29
CA LEU A 172 4.00 -3.10 4.46
C LEU A 172 3.34 -2.74 3.13
N GLY A 173 3.04 -3.75 2.31
CA GLY A 173 2.43 -3.65 0.98
C GLY A 173 0.90 -3.63 0.97
N CYS A 174 0.25 -3.33 2.10
CA CYS A 174 -1.18 -3.08 2.20
C CYS A 174 -1.42 -1.97 3.23
N THR A 175 -2.32 -1.04 2.93
CA THR A 175 -2.65 0.07 3.82
C THR A 175 -3.16 -0.36 5.19
N HIS A 176 -3.87 -1.50 5.29
CA HIS A 176 -4.26 -2.07 6.58
C HIS A 176 -3.06 -2.42 7.45
N TYR A 177 -1.98 -2.95 6.86
CA TYR A 177 -0.84 -3.48 7.62
C TYR A 177 -0.03 -2.37 8.31
N LEU A 178 -0.28 -1.10 7.98
CA LEU A 178 0.17 0.07 8.75
C LEU A 178 -0.27 0.02 10.22
N ALA A 179 -1.34 -0.71 10.55
CA ALA A 179 -1.79 -0.95 11.93
C ALA A 179 -0.85 -1.87 12.72
N LEU A 180 -0.13 -2.76 12.02
CA LEU A 180 0.78 -3.74 12.62
C LEU A 180 2.19 -3.19 12.85
N GLU A 181 2.53 -2.01 12.32
CA GLU A 181 3.90 -1.48 12.33
C GLU A 181 4.53 -1.51 13.72
N LYS A 182 3.85 -0.99 14.75
CA LYS A 182 4.38 -0.97 16.13
C LYS A 182 4.66 -2.37 16.66
N ARG A 183 3.75 -3.32 16.41
CA ARG A 183 3.87 -4.70 16.87
C ARG A 183 5.01 -5.42 16.14
N LEU A 184 5.12 -5.23 14.84
CA LEU A 184 6.23 -5.73 14.03
C LEU A 184 7.56 -5.14 14.49
N SER A 185 7.65 -3.84 14.74
CA SER A 185 8.90 -3.19 15.22
C SER A 185 9.32 -3.71 16.58
N HIS A 186 8.35 -3.96 17.48
CA HIS A 186 8.63 -4.51 18.79
C HIS A 186 9.08 -5.99 18.73
N GLN A 187 8.42 -6.80 17.89
CA GLN A 187 8.71 -8.23 17.78
C GLN A 187 9.97 -8.54 16.96
N PHE A 188 10.26 -7.72 15.94
CA PHE A 188 11.39 -7.89 15.03
C PHE A 188 12.28 -6.62 15.02
N PRO A 189 12.93 -6.27 16.14
CA PRO A 189 13.66 -5.01 16.28
C PRO A 189 14.90 -4.91 15.36
N HIS A 190 15.35 -6.03 14.80
CA HIS A 190 16.47 -6.09 13.87
C HIS A 190 16.06 -5.86 12.41
N CYS A 191 14.77 -5.91 12.10
CA CYS A 191 14.26 -5.69 10.76
C CYS A 191 13.87 -4.23 10.57
N LEU A 192 14.22 -3.66 9.41
CA LEU A 192 13.72 -2.36 8.99
C LEU A 192 12.32 -2.53 8.40
N ILE A 193 11.33 -1.88 9.01
CA ILE A 193 9.95 -1.87 8.50
C ILE A 193 9.75 -0.64 7.62
N ILE A 194 9.26 -0.85 6.39
CA ILE A 194 9.07 0.23 5.41
C ILE A 194 7.68 0.22 4.79
N GLU A 195 7.19 1.44 4.50
CA GLU A 195 5.88 1.70 3.92
C GLU A 195 5.88 3.04 3.13
N PRO A 196 5.06 3.19 2.08
CA PRO A 196 5.27 4.21 1.06
C PRO A 196 4.79 5.64 1.44
N THR A 197 4.20 5.87 2.62
CA THR A 197 3.59 7.18 2.93
C THR A 197 4.59 8.33 2.92
N VAL A 198 5.83 8.12 3.38
CA VAL A 198 6.90 9.14 3.29
C VAL A 198 7.26 9.44 1.82
N ASN A 199 7.34 8.42 0.97
CA ASN A 199 7.61 8.59 -0.46
C ASN A 199 6.45 9.31 -1.16
N ILE A 200 5.21 9.00 -0.79
CA ILE A 200 4.02 9.69 -1.30
C ILE A 200 4.05 11.16 -0.88
N ALA A 201 4.36 11.46 0.38
CA ALA A 201 4.48 12.83 0.86
C ALA A 201 5.54 13.62 0.08
N LYS A 202 6.72 13.02 -0.15
CA LYS A 202 7.75 13.63 -0.98
C LYS A 202 7.26 13.95 -2.40
N ARG A 203 6.60 12.99 -3.07
CA ARG A 203 6.03 13.20 -4.41
C ARG A 203 4.98 14.30 -4.45
N ILE A 204 4.19 14.45 -3.39
CA ILE A 204 3.22 15.54 -3.26
C ILE A 204 3.95 16.88 -3.14
N SER A 205 5.01 16.96 -2.33
CA SER A 205 5.83 18.18 -2.21
C SER A 205 6.54 18.54 -3.50
N ASP A 206 7.06 17.55 -4.24
CA ASP A 206 7.72 17.77 -5.53
C ASP A 206 6.75 18.31 -6.60
N PHE A 207 5.44 18.08 -6.45
CA PHE A 207 4.40 18.64 -7.31
C PHE A 207 3.94 20.04 -6.89
N ALA A 208 4.17 20.42 -5.63
CA ALA A 208 3.75 21.70 -5.07
C ALA A 208 4.72 22.86 -5.38
N ASN A 209 5.95 22.53 -5.79
CA ASN A 209 7.02 23.45 -6.14
C ASN A 209 7.13 23.59 -7.65
#